data_AF-A0A3M2DPS6-F1
#
_entry.id   AF-A0A3M2DPS6-F1
#
_cell.length_a   1.000
_cell.length_b   1.000
_cell.length_c   1.000
_cell.angle_alpha   90.00
_cell.angle_beta   90.00
_cell.angle_gamma   90.00
#
_symmetry.space_group_name_H-M   'P 1'
#
loop_
_entity.id
_entity.type
_entity.pdbx_description
1 polymer ?
#
loop_
_entity_poly.entity_id
_entity_poly.type
_entity_poly.pdbx_seq_one_letter_code
_entity_poly.pdbx_strand_id
1 'polypeptide(L)'
;MSRSKQPRSCSGVASATSSAVSASPTSLMRPNSSGTDSAATAAAGSRADNRASTRAAAGERASPARNRAIDTTSPVLRAPLPPWPLPLSPSLRGGVVMRAINLHMWAIAQRAAAAFDRAGVPAGARVLVACSGGPDSTALAAACARLSDRGRLGPVALAHVDHGLRPGGDRERARVAALAARLGAGAMSESVEVRTAGGSLEDAARRARYAALRRMADAWGADVIATGHTASDQAETVLMRLLRGAGIPGLAGIPLRRGRIVRPLLDVTRAEVERGLAEAGFADVLRDPMNADPRFLRARVRHRWLPALREENPALDAALAAVARAAAEQRDVLDWAARRLPLEAAAVAAAPPAVGKRALQLAAEAAGARRLGRAHIEALWRLARRPDAGTASLALPGVRAVREYGALRFEPAGAAEARAAAALAVEGPDGPYAVRRWRPGDRMRPARLRGRSRKLSDLFIDAKVPRRLRADARVAVRASDGAIVWAEHIGPAWGARVRVAERGSEAGADPRRPADGGGRR
;
A
#
# COMPACT_ATOMS: atom_id res chain seq x y z
N MET A 1 -66.72 2.99 -1.04
CA MET A 1 -67.79 2.14 -0.48
C MET A 1 -67.21 0.73 -0.33
N SER A 2 -67.05 0.18 0.88
CA SER A 2 -68.08 -0.46 1.73
C SER A 2 -68.34 -1.93 1.30
N ARG A 3 -68.25 -2.99 2.13
CA ARG A 3 -67.93 -3.15 3.58
C ARG A 3 -67.51 -4.61 3.88
N SER A 4 -66.56 -4.83 4.77
CA SER A 4 -66.47 -6.03 5.66
C SER A 4 -65.68 -5.65 6.93
N LYS A 5 -66.35 -5.48 8.07
CA LYS A 5 -66.58 -6.49 9.15
C LYS A 5 -65.30 -6.98 9.85
N GLN A 6 -65.05 -6.43 11.04
CA GLN A 6 -64.19 -7.03 12.09
C GLN A 6 -64.83 -8.29 12.71
N PRO A 7 -64.14 -8.97 13.64
CA PRO A 7 -64.56 -8.80 15.04
C PRO A 7 -63.43 -8.47 16.06
N ARG A 8 -63.75 -7.47 16.89
CA ARG A 8 -63.46 -7.21 18.33
C ARG A 8 -62.27 -7.84 19.07
N SER A 9 -61.73 -7.03 19.97
CA SER A 9 -60.75 -7.29 21.03
C SER A 9 -61.33 -7.92 22.31
N CYS A 10 -60.45 -8.51 23.13
CA CYS A 10 -60.55 -8.57 24.61
C CYS A 10 -59.35 -7.87 25.27
N SER A 11 -59.42 -7.60 26.57
CA SER A 11 -58.63 -6.56 27.26
C SER A 11 -58.09 -6.95 28.65
N GLY A 12 -57.04 -6.24 29.09
CA GLY A 12 -56.36 -6.37 30.39
C GLY A 12 -54.87 -5.97 30.22
N VAL A 13 -54.31 -4.82 30.63
CA VAL A 13 -54.53 -3.84 31.73
C VAL A 13 -53.82 -4.20 33.05
N ALA A 14 -53.00 -3.25 33.54
CA ALA A 14 -52.29 -3.19 34.81
C ALA A 14 -51.13 -4.21 35.06
N SER A 15 -50.07 -3.89 35.80
CA SER A 15 -49.51 -2.56 36.14
C SER A 15 -48.07 -2.66 36.68
N ALA A 16 -47.29 -1.60 36.41
CA ALA A 16 -45.98 -1.23 36.95
C ALA A 16 -45.48 -1.84 38.28
N THR A 17 -44.18 -2.11 38.32
CA THR A 17 -43.32 -1.81 39.49
C THR A 17 -42.04 -1.12 39.03
N SER A 18 -41.67 -0.03 39.71
CA SER A 18 -40.39 0.65 39.53
C SER A 18 -39.43 0.23 40.63
N SER A 19 -38.14 0.13 40.32
CA SER A 19 -37.07 0.04 41.33
C SER A 19 -35.83 0.74 40.79
N ALA A 20 -35.68 2.00 41.16
CA ALA A 20 -34.43 2.72 40.95
C ALA A 20 -33.37 2.24 41.95
N VAL A 21 -32.11 2.24 41.55
CA VAL A 21 -30.96 2.17 42.46
C VAL A 21 -30.28 3.52 42.42
N SER A 22 -30.33 4.25 43.53
CA SER A 22 -29.71 5.57 43.70
C SER A 22 -28.21 5.45 43.98
N ALA A 23 -27.49 6.55 43.74
CA ALA A 23 -26.04 6.61 43.89
C ALA A 23 -25.59 6.84 45.34
N SER A 24 -24.30 6.61 45.59
CA SER A 24 -23.52 7.42 46.53
C SER A 24 -22.07 7.56 46.03
N PRO A 25 -21.43 8.73 46.17
CA PRO A 25 -20.09 9.00 45.64
C PRO A 25 -18.97 8.66 46.63
N THR A 26 -17.72 8.68 46.18
CA THR A 26 -16.53 8.64 47.06
C THR A 26 -15.51 9.70 46.63
N SER A 27 -14.81 10.26 47.61
CA SER A 27 -14.25 11.62 47.56
C SER A 27 -13.14 11.90 46.57
N LEU A 28 -13.11 13.17 46.16
CA LEU A 28 -11.91 13.94 45.78
C LEU A 28 -10.72 13.66 46.71
N MET A 29 -9.50 13.55 46.16
CA MET A 29 -8.28 13.75 46.95
C MET A 29 -7.09 14.28 46.13
N ARG A 30 -6.97 15.62 46.09
CA ARG A 30 -5.76 16.43 45.81
C ARG A 30 -6.02 17.84 46.35
N PRO A 31 -4.98 18.67 46.64
CA PRO A 31 -3.55 18.41 46.56
C PRO A 31 -2.88 18.34 47.94
N ASN A 32 -1.54 18.28 47.99
CA ASN A 32 -0.76 18.88 49.07
C ASN A 32 0.46 19.59 48.46
N SER A 33 1.02 20.59 49.16
CA SER A 33 1.91 21.59 48.55
C SER A 33 3.07 22.04 49.46
N SER A 34 4.28 21.93 48.91
CA SER A 34 5.55 22.60 49.29
C SER A 34 6.47 22.45 48.06
N GLY A 35 7.38 23.36 47.70
CA GLY A 35 8.17 24.28 48.52
C GLY A 35 9.57 23.66 48.71
N THR A 36 10.70 24.25 48.32
CA THR A 36 11.00 25.66 47.96
C THR A 36 12.18 25.77 46.97
N ASP A 37 12.32 26.93 46.33
CA ASP A 37 13.52 27.71 45.93
C ASP A 37 14.87 27.01 45.61
N SER A 38 15.70 27.46 44.66
CA SER A 38 16.24 28.84 44.56
C SER A 38 17.17 29.05 43.34
N ALA A 39 17.50 30.32 43.02
CA ALA A 39 18.63 30.87 42.23
C ALA A 39 18.97 30.29 40.82
N ALA A 40 19.17 31.02 39.71
CA ALA A 40 19.38 32.45 39.39
C ALA A 40 20.81 33.05 39.50
N THR A 41 21.60 32.88 38.42
CA THR A 41 22.71 33.76 37.94
C THR A 41 22.91 33.44 36.44
N ALA A 42 22.98 34.33 35.44
CA ALA A 42 23.37 35.74 35.28
C ALA A 42 24.89 35.99 35.11
N ALA A 43 25.33 36.27 33.86
CA ALA A 43 26.42 37.21 33.51
C ALA A 43 26.59 37.43 31.98
N ALA A 44 27.21 38.59 31.66
CA ALA A 44 27.90 39.11 30.45
C ALA A 44 28.36 38.14 29.30
N GLY A 45 28.73 38.63 28.10
CA GLY A 45 28.85 40.01 27.58
C GLY A 45 29.70 40.08 26.28
N SER A 46 30.04 41.30 25.83
CA SER A 46 30.61 41.65 24.49
C SER A 46 29.65 41.39 23.31
N ARG A 47 29.32 42.30 22.37
CA ARG A 47 29.72 43.69 22.06
C ARG A 47 31.06 43.89 21.32
N ALA A 48 31.03 44.78 20.33
CA ALA A 48 32.12 45.29 19.46
C ALA A 48 32.64 44.38 18.31
N ASP A 49 33.06 44.89 17.14
CA ASP A 49 32.54 46.06 16.39
C ASP A 49 33.02 46.12 14.90
N ASN A 50 32.23 46.80 14.06
CA ASN A 50 32.60 47.71 12.94
C ASN A 50 33.35 47.29 11.63
N ARG A 51 33.12 48.13 10.60
CA ARG A 51 33.81 48.33 9.28
C ARG A 51 33.69 47.19 8.24
N ALA A 52 33.34 47.39 6.96
CA ALA A 52 33.67 48.40 5.91
C ALA A 52 35.08 48.20 5.29
N SER A 53 35.32 48.25 3.96
CA SER A 53 34.47 48.54 2.77
C SER A 53 34.95 47.66 1.55
N THR A 54 34.80 47.89 0.22
CA THR A 54 34.52 49.08 -0.64
C THR A 54 33.90 48.69 -2.02
N ARG A 55 34.07 49.54 -3.06
CA ARG A 55 33.46 49.52 -4.42
C ARG A 55 34.28 48.79 -5.50
N ALA A 56 33.60 48.23 -6.51
CA ALA A 56 33.82 48.38 -7.98
C ALA A 56 32.56 47.82 -8.70
N ALA A 57 31.91 48.38 -9.73
CA ALA A 57 32.35 48.99 -11.00
C ALA A 57 32.94 47.97 -12.00
N ALA A 58 32.55 47.86 -13.28
CA ALA A 58 31.42 48.42 -14.06
C ALA A 58 31.26 47.61 -15.37
N GLY A 59 30.27 47.89 -16.24
CA GLY A 59 30.29 47.40 -17.64
C GLY A 59 28.93 47.11 -18.30
N GLU A 60 28.35 48.09 -18.99
CA GLU A 60 27.28 47.87 -19.97
C GLU A 60 27.85 47.63 -21.38
N ARG A 61 27.11 46.92 -22.23
CA ARG A 61 26.90 47.21 -23.67
C ARG A 61 25.79 46.31 -24.24
N ALA A 62 25.14 46.75 -25.31
CA ALA A 62 23.94 46.12 -25.86
C ALA A 62 23.87 46.21 -27.40
N SER A 63 23.00 45.37 -27.98
CA SER A 63 22.46 45.44 -29.36
C SER A 63 23.43 45.17 -30.53
N PRO A 64 22.93 44.90 -31.77
CA PRO A 64 21.54 44.68 -32.21
C PRO A 64 21.29 43.34 -32.95
N ALA A 65 20.03 43.10 -33.36
CA ALA A 65 19.56 41.90 -34.06
C ALA A 65 19.58 42.00 -35.61
N ARG A 66 19.36 40.88 -36.34
CA ARG A 66 18.26 40.73 -37.34
C ARG A 66 18.10 39.34 -37.99
N ASN A 67 16.85 39.05 -38.33
CA ASN A 67 16.22 38.02 -39.18
C ASN A 67 17.06 37.05 -40.04
N ARG A 68 16.68 35.76 -40.00
CA ARG A 68 16.08 35.00 -41.11
C ARG A 68 15.28 33.81 -40.52
N ALA A 69 13.98 33.73 -40.78
CA ALA A 69 13.30 33.08 -41.92
C ALA A 69 12.95 31.62 -41.60
N ILE A 70 11.69 31.25 -41.85
CA ILE A 70 11.14 29.90 -41.65
C ILE A 70 11.36 29.12 -42.94
N ASP A 71 11.84 27.89 -42.82
CA ASP A 71 11.73 26.88 -43.86
C ASP A 71 11.34 25.53 -43.23
N THR A 72 10.70 24.65 -44.00
CA THR A 72 9.96 23.49 -43.49
C THR A 72 10.25 22.23 -44.30
N THR A 73 11.06 21.31 -43.76
CA THR A 73 10.90 19.84 -43.95
C THR A 73 11.90 19.04 -43.11
N SER A 74 11.53 17.78 -42.81
CA SER A 74 12.41 16.69 -42.32
C SER A 74 13.03 16.87 -40.92
N PRO A 75 13.60 15.81 -40.32
CA PRO A 75 12.85 14.61 -39.93
C PRO A 75 13.00 14.30 -38.41
N VAL A 76 12.44 13.18 -37.95
CA VAL A 76 12.44 12.79 -36.52
C VAL A 76 13.86 12.54 -35.99
N LEU A 77 14.29 13.36 -35.03
CA LEU A 77 15.43 13.07 -34.14
C LEU A 77 15.03 13.21 -32.68
N ARG A 78 15.16 12.12 -31.91
CA ARG A 78 15.08 12.14 -30.44
C ARG A 78 16.37 12.71 -29.87
N ALA A 79 16.36 13.98 -29.46
CA ALA A 79 17.43 14.51 -28.63
C ALA A 79 17.43 13.80 -27.26
N PRO A 80 18.57 13.28 -26.76
CA PRO A 80 18.67 12.81 -25.38
C PRO A 80 18.58 13.99 -24.41
N LEU A 81 17.90 13.80 -23.28
CA LEU A 81 17.84 14.81 -22.22
C LEU A 81 19.24 14.99 -21.60
N PRO A 82 19.67 16.24 -21.30
CA PRO A 82 20.97 16.47 -20.69
C PRO A 82 21.02 15.92 -19.25
N PRO A 83 22.20 15.49 -18.77
CA PRO A 83 22.37 15.00 -17.40
C PRO A 83 22.18 16.14 -16.39
N TRP A 84 21.11 16.05 -15.59
CA TRP A 84 20.87 16.88 -14.42
C TRP A 84 21.74 16.37 -13.24
N PRO A 85 22.29 17.22 -12.34
CA PRO A 85 21.87 18.59 -12.04
C PRO A 85 22.77 19.72 -12.58
N LEU A 86 22.14 20.82 -12.95
CA LEU A 86 22.82 22.13 -12.98
C LEU A 86 23.07 22.60 -11.53
N PRO A 87 24.24 23.18 -11.21
CA PRO A 87 24.49 23.78 -9.91
C PRO A 87 23.67 25.06 -9.75
N LEU A 88 22.97 25.19 -8.61
CA LEU A 88 22.28 26.43 -8.25
C LEU A 88 23.31 27.50 -7.85
N SER A 89 23.38 28.60 -8.59
CA SER A 89 24.21 29.75 -8.25
C SER A 89 23.60 30.52 -7.06
N PRO A 90 24.37 30.83 -5.99
CA PRO A 90 23.86 31.44 -4.77
C PRO A 90 23.68 32.97 -4.88
N SER A 91 23.07 33.44 -5.98
CA SER A 91 23.07 34.87 -6.39
C SER A 91 21.69 35.42 -6.79
N LEU A 92 20.62 35.04 -6.07
CA LEU A 92 19.33 35.75 -6.09
C LEU A 92 18.89 36.13 -4.66
N ARG A 93 19.66 37.01 -4.01
CA ARG A 93 19.21 37.73 -2.80
C ARG A 93 18.31 38.93 -3.16
N GLY A 94 17.27 38.68 -3.95
CA GLY A 94 16.15 39.60 -4.15
C GLY A 94 15.08 39.33 -3.08
N GLY A 95 14.82 40.30 -2.20
CA GLY A 95 13.99 40.09 -1.00
C GLY A 95 12.49 40.34 -1.17
N VAL A 96 11.80 40.29 -0.02
CA VAL A 96 10.51 40.96 0.27
C VAL A 96 9.20 40.39 -0.33
N VAL A 97 9.12 39.10 -0.73
CA VAL A 97 7.82 38.48 -1.11
C VAL A 97 7.49 37.12 -0.45
N MET A 98 7.93 36.88 0.80
CA MET A 98 7.42 35.74 1.61
C MET A 98 7.58 35.91 3.14
N ARG A 99 7.54 37.14 3.68
CA ARG A 99 7.77 37.42 5.12
C ARG A 99 6.55 37.85 5.95
N ALA A 100 5.36 37.93 5.38
CA ALA A 100 4.14 37.89 6.18
C ALA A 100 4.03 36.51 6.86
N ILE A 101 3.86 36.48 8.19
CA ILE A 101 3.54 35.23 8.89
C ILE A 101 2.03 34.98 8.70
N ASN A 102 1.68 34.38 7.57
CA ASN A 102 0.37 33.77 7.38
C ASN A 102 0.22 32.65 8.43
N LEU A 103 -0.60 32.92 9.45
CA LEU A 103 -0.76 32.07 10.62
C LEU A 103 -1.40 30.73 10.25
N HIS A 104 -2.37 30.71 9.34
CA HIS A 104 -3.01 29.48 8.89
C HIS A 104 -2.05 28.56 8.13
N MET A 105 -1.29 29.07 7.16
CA MET A 105 -0.27 28.30 6.43
C MET A 105 0.88 27.85 7.33
N TRP A 106 1.24 28.63 8.36
CA TRP A 106 2.18 28.16 9.38
C TRP A 106 1.57 27.04 10.24
N ALA A 107 0.33 27.16 10.71
CA ALA A 107 -0.36 26.10 11.46
C ALA A 107 -0.60 24.81 10.64
N ILE A 108 -0.74 24.93 9.31
CA ILE A 108 -0.74 23.81 8.36
C ILE A 108 0.65 23.18 8.28
N ALA A 109 1.72 23.97 8.17
CA ALA A 109 3.10 23.47 8.16
C ALA A 109 3.48 22.78 9.49
N GLN A 110 3.10 23.32 10.66
CA GLN A 110 3.36 22.70 11.96
C GLN A 110 2.61 21.35 12.09
N ARG A 111 1.34 21.27 11.67
CA ARG A 111 0.61 19.99 11.62
C ARG A 111 1.23 18.99 10.64
N ALA A 112 1.68 19.46 9.48
CA ALA A 112 2.38 18.63 8.51
C ALA A 112 3.70 18.07 9.08
N ALA A 113 4.47 18.87 9.84
CA ALA A 113 5.67 18.42 10.54
C ALA A 113 5.34 17.32 11.55
N ALA A 114 4.40 17.56 12.46
CA ALA A 114 3.96 16.55 13.45
C ALA A 114 3.42 15.27 12.77
N ALA A 115 2.80 15.39 11.60
CA ALA A 115 2.36 14.25 10.80
C ALA A 115 3.53 13.52 10.10
N PHE A 116 4.61 14.20 9.71
CA PHE A 116 5.86 13.56 9.27
C PHE A 116 6.59 12.85 10.42
N ASP A 117 6.61 13.45 11.61
CA ASP A 117 7.20 12.87 12.82
C ASP A 117 6.49 11.56 13.21
N ARG A 118 5.16 11.60 13.36
CA ARG A 118 4.33 10.40 13.62
C ARG A 118 4.33 9.39 12.46
N ALA A 119 4.71 9.80 11.25
CA ALA A 119 4.92 8.88 10.13
C ALA A 119 6.30 8.20 10.16
N GLY A 120 7.22 8.59 11.05
CA GLY A 120 8.59 8.08 11.10
C GLY A 120 9.44 8.55 9.93
N VAL A 121 9.33 9.83 9.55
CA VAL A 121 10.17 10.47 8.52
C VAL A 121 11.26 11.28 9.22
N PRO A 122 12.57 11.01 9.00
CA PRO A 122 13.64 11.68 9.74
C PRO A 122 13.75 13.18 9.41
N ALA A 123 14.54 13.90 10.21
CA ALA A 123 14.99 15.25 9.88
C ALA A 123 15.86 15.22 8.60
N GLY A 124 15.83 16.28 7.80
CA GLY A 124 16.61 16.36 6.56
C GLY A 124 16.14 15.44 5.42
N ALA A 125 15.04 14.68 5.60
CA ALA A 125 14.50 13.79 4.58
C ALA A 125 14.06 14.54 3.30
N ARG A 126 14.40 13.99 2.14
CA ARG A 126 14.05 14.51 0.80
C ARG A 126 12.60 14.13 0.46
N VAL A 127 11.77 15.13 0.15
CA VAL A 127 10.33 14.93 -0.06
C VAL A 127 9.89 15.25 -1.49
N LEU A 128 9.33 14.24 -2.16
CA LEU A 128 8.61 14.44 -3.42
C LEU A 128 7.13 14.72 -3.13
N VAL A 129 6.63 15.90 -3.46
CA VAL A 129 5.21 16.28 -3.28
C VAL A 129 4.45 15.98 -4.56
N ALA A 130 3.48 15.06 -4.51
CA ALA A 130 2.58 14.82 -5.63
C ALA A 130 1.64 16.02 -5.83
N CYS A 131 1.86 16.78 -6.89
CA CYS A 131 1.21 18.07 -7.13
C CYS A 131 0.34 18.04 -8.39
N SER A 132 -0.96 18.31 -8.24
CA SER A 132 -1.93 18.40 -9.35
C SER A 132 -2.43 19.84 -9.56
N GLY A 133 -1.75 20.84 -9.00
CA GLY A 133 -2.13 22.25 -9.05
C GLY A 133 -3.44 22.62 -8.34
N GLY A 134 -4.13 21.64 -7.72
CA GLY A 134 -5.33 21.85 -6.92
C GLY A 134 -5.02 22.15 -5.44
N PRO A 135 -5.97 22.73 -4.69
CA PRO A 135 -5.74 23.37 -3.39
C PRO A 135 -4.98 22.48 -2.40
N ASP A 136 -5.49 21.29 -2.09
CA ASP A 136 -4.89 20.36 -1.13
C ASP A 136 -3.43 20.00 -1.48
N SER A 137 -3.07 20.02 -2.77
CA SER A 137 -1.70 19.75 -3.25
C SER A 137 -0.81 20.99 -3.23
N THR A 138 -1.36 22.17 -3.50
CA THR A 138 -0.67 23.47 -3.40
C THR A 138 -0.35 23.83 -1.95
N ALA A 139 -1.28 23.62 -1.03
CA ALA A 139 -1.06 23.83 0.40
C ALA A 139 0.00 22.85 0.95
N LEU A 140 -0.01 21.59 0.51
CA LEU A 140 1.04 20.64 0.86
C LEU A 140 2.41 21.05 0.31
N ALA A 141 2.48 21.54 -0.94
CA ALA A 141 3.71 22.03 -1.55
C ALA A 141 4.31 23.20 -0.75
N ALA A 142 3.50 24.23 -0.46
CA ALA A 142 3.91 25.39 0.33
C ALA A 142 4.30 25.02 1.77
N ALA A 143 3.59 24.08 2.40
CA ALA A 143 3.93 23.56 3.72
C ALA A 143 5.28 22.81 3.71
N CYS A 144 5.53 21.94 2.74
CA CYS A 144 6.79 21.20 2.63
C CYS A 144 7.97 22.14 2.34
N ALA A 145 7.81 23.11 1.44
CA ALA A 145 8.84 24.12 1.17
C ALA A 145 9.21 24.90 2.46
N ARG A 146 8.21 25.42 3.18
CA ARG A 146 8.42 26.14 4.45
C ARG A 146 9.05 25.27 5.56
N LEU A 147 8.95 23.95 5.48
CA LEU A 147 9.65 23.01 6.39
C LEU A 147 11.07 22.67 5.92
N SER A 148 11.36 22.79 4.63
CA SER A 148 12.72 22.76 4.05
C SER A 148 13.49 24.01 4.45
N ASP A 149 12.90 25.20 4.27
CA ASP A 149 13.46 26.51 4.67
C ASP A 149 13.84 26.58 6.17
N ARG A 150 13.23 25.74 7.00
CA ARG A 150 13.45 25.67 8.45
C ARG A 150 14.25 24.43 8.87
N GLY A 151 14.83 23.69 7.93
CA GLY A 151 15.70 22.54 8.18
C GLY A 151 15.01 21.30 8.75
N ARG A 152 13.68 21.27 8.90
CA ARG A 152 12.95 20.05 9.33
C ARG A 152 12.97 19.02 8.21
N LEU A 153 12.73 19.43 6.97
CA LEU A 153 12.89 18.59 5.79
C LEU A 153 14.21 18.92 5.08
N GLY A 154 14.67 18.01 4.25
CA GLY A 154 15.70 18.31 3.25
C GLY A 154 15.09 19.01 2.04
N PRO A 155 15.76 18.98 0.87
CA PRO A 155 15.21 19.46 -0.39
C PRO A 155 13.81 18.90 -0.69
N VAL A 156 13.04 19.68 -1.45
CA VAL A 156 11.66 19.35 -1.86
C VAL A 156 11.55 19.47 -3.38
N ALA A 157 10.82 18.55 -4.00
CA ALA A 157 10.46 18.64 -5.42
C ALA A 157 8.96 18.37 -5.64
N LEU A 158 8.34 19.11 -6.55
CA LEU A 158 6.94 18.94 -6.94
C LEU A 158 6.83 18.01 -8.14
N ALA A 159 6.07 16.94 -8.01
CA ALA A 159 5.85 15.92 -9.04
C ALA A 159 4.44 16.03 -9.62
N HIS A 160 4.34 16.52 -10.85
CA HIS A 160 3.13 16.44 -11.65
C HIS A 160 3.09 15.13 -12.44
N VAL A 161 1.92 14.48 -12.52
CA VAL A 161 1.71 13.34 -13.40
C VAL A 161 0.52 13.63 -14.29
N ASP A 162 0.76 13.83 -15.57
CA ASP A 162 -0.25 13.97 -16.60
C ASP A 162 -0.76 12.58 -17.01
N HIS A 163 -2.07 12.45 -17.22
CA HIS A 163 -2.75 11.18 -17.43
C HIS A 163 -3.15 10.96 -18.91
N GLY A 164 -3.00 11.98 -19.77
CA GLY A 164 -3.55 12.01 -21.13
C GLY A 164 -5.08 12.02 -21.22
N LEU A 165 -5.81 11.95 -20.10
CA LEU A 165 -7.27 11.81 -20.06
C LEU A 165 -8.05 13.10 -20.36
N ARG A 166 -7.38 14.24 -20.51
CA ARG A 166 -7.98 15.54 -20.88
C ARG A 166 -6.98 16.40 -21.67
N PRO A 167 -7.43 17.22 -22.63
CA PRO A 167 -6.61 18.28 -23.18
C PRO A 167 -6.28 19.32 -22.10
N GLY A 168 -5.03 19.78 -22.04
CA GLY A 168 -4.59 20.82 -21.10
C GLY A 168 -3.40 20.47 -20.20
N GLY A 169 -2.88 19.23 -20.24
CA GLY A 169 -1.78 18.76 -19.39
C GLY A 169 -0.56 19.70 -19.34
N ASP A 170 -0.20 20.35 -20.44
CA ASP A 170 0.94 21.29 -20.47
C ASP A 170 0.68 22.60 -19.73
N ARG A 171 -0.59 23.04 -19.62
CA ARG A 171 -0.97 24.17 -18.76
C ARG A 171 -0.88 23.79 -17.28
N GLU A 172 -1.22 22.55 -16.92
CA GLU A 172 -1.04 22.05 -15.56
C GLU A 172 0.45 21.88 -15.22
N ARG A 173 1.23 21.31 -16.14
CA ARG A 173 2.70 21.18 -16.08
C ARG A 173 3.38 22.53 -15.85
N ALA A 174 3.04 23.54 -16.65
CA ALA A 174 3.57 24.90 -16.52
C ALA A 174 3.18 25.55 -15.18
N ARG A 175 1.93 25.37 -14.71
CA ARG A 175 1.49 25.85 -13.39
C ARG A 175 2.27 25.20 -12.24
N VAL A 176 2.53 23.89 -12.29
CA VAL A 176 3.33 23.21 -11.25
C VAL A 176 4.80 23.64 -11.29
N ALA A 177 5.38 23.88 -12.47
CA ALA A 177 6.73 24.43 -12.59
C ALA A 177 6.83 25.86 -12.02
N ALA A 178 5.88 26.74 -12.33
CA ALA A 178 5.81 28.10 -11.78
C ALA A 178 5.60 28.10 -10.25
N LEU A 179 4.76 27.18 -9.73
CA LEU A 179 4.57 26.99 -8.29
C LEU A 179 5.87 26.52 -7.60
N ALA A 180 6.60 25.58 -8.20
CA ALA A 180 7.87 25.11 -7.68
C ALA A 180 8.91 26.25 -7.61
N ALA A 181 9.03 27.04 -8.67
CA ALA A 181 9.91 28.21 -8.72
C ALA A 181 9.54 29.26 -7.64
N ARG A 182 8.25 29.58 -7.47
CA ARG A 182 7.76 30.48 -6.40
C ARG A 182 8.02 29.95 -4.97
N LEU A 183 8.22 28.65 -4.82
CA LEU A 183 8.48 27.97 -3.55
C LEU A 183 9.96 27.57 -3.34
N GLY A 184 10.88 27.92 -4.26
CA GLY A 184 12.28 27.49 -4.19
C GLY A 184 12.48 25.97 -4.32
N ALA A 185 11.49 25.25 -4.82
CA ALA A 185 11.47 23.79 -4.91
C ALA A 185 11.84 23.30 -6.33
N GLY A 186 12.30 22.05 -6.42
CA GLY A 186 12.47 21.38 -7.72
C GLY A 186 11.11 21.09 -8.40
N ALA A 187 11.11 20.94 -9.73
CA ALA A 187 9.94 20.54 -10.50
C ALA A 187 10.24 19.29 -11.31
N MET A 188 9.29 18.36 -11.36
CA MET A 188 9.33 17.15 -12.19
C MET A 188 7.95 16.90 -12.79
N SER A 189 7.91 16.39 -14.02
CA SER A 189 6.64 15.96 -14.63
C SER A 189 6.80 14.73 -15.51
N GLU A 190 5.85 13.81 -15.45
CA GLU A 190 5.77 12.61 -16.28
C GLU A 190 4.37 12.49 -16.88
N SER A 191 4.25 12.16 -18.17
CA SER A 191 2.96 11.84 -18.80
C SER A 191 2.82 10.32 -18.91
N VAL A 192 1.68 9.76 -18.49
CA VAL A 192 1.43 8.31 -18.49
C VAL A 192 0.19 7.91 -19.29
N GLU A 193 0.32 6.84 -20.06
CA GLU A 193 -0.79 6.19 -20.76
C GLU A 193 -1.61 5.30 -19.80
N VAL A 194 -2.93 5.48 -19.75
CA VAL A 194 -3.82 4.75 -18.84
C VAL A 194 -4.49 3.56 -19.55
N ARG A 195 -3.86 2.39 -19.52
CA ARG A 195 -4.43 1.15 -20.09
C ARG A 195 -5.39 0.42 -19.13
N THR A 196 -6.62 0.19 -19.57
CA THR A 196 -7.68 -0.48 -18.79
C THR A 196 -7.74 -1.99 -19.04
N ALA A 197 -6.85 -2.75 -18.40
CA ALA A 197 -6.91 -4.22 -18.37
C ALA A 197 -8.09 -4.72 -17.49
N GLY A 198 -9.32 -4.68 -18.02
CA GLY A 198 -10.51 -5.29 -17.41
C GLY A 198 -10.95 -4.70 -16.05
N GLY A 199 -10.66 -3.42 -15.79
CA GLY A 199 -11.02 -2.74 -14.54
C GLY A 199 -11.38 -1.28 -14.76
N SER A 200 -11.91 -0.60 -13.74
CA SER A 200 -12.36 0.79 -13.88
C SER A 200 -11.21 1.74 -14.24
N LEU A 201 -11.53 2.76 -15.03
CA LEU A 201 -10.58 3.77 -15.48
C LEU A 201 -9.94 4.53 -14.31
N GLU A 202 -10.71 4.81 -13.25
CA GLU A 202 -10.21 5.42 -12.01
C GLU A 202 -9.13 4.55 -11.35
N ASP A 203 -9.37 3.23 -11.19
CA ASP A 203 -8.40 2.31 -10.59
C ASP A 203 -7.15 2.14 -11.48
N ALA A 204 -7.31 2.18 -12.81
CA ALA A 204 -6.21 2.14 -13.76
C ALA A 204 -5.35 3.42 -13.69
N ALA A 205 -5.97 4.59 -13.77
CA ALA A 205 -5.29 5.88 -13.65
C ALA A 205 -4.60 6.02 -12.29
N ARG A 206 -5.27 5.60 -11.20
CA ARG A 206 -4.70 5.59 -9.85
C ARG A 206 -3.45 4.70 -9.76
N ARG A 207 -3.43 3.53 -10.40
CA ARG A 207 -2.24 2.67 -10.49
C ARG A 207 -1.12 3.33 -11.29
N ALA A 208 -1.42 3.83 -12.49
CA ALA A 208 -0.43 4.50 -13.36
C ALA A 208 0.23 5.69 -12.64
N ARG A 209 -0.58 6.55 -12.01
CA ARG A 209 -0.12 7.71 -11.24
C ARG A 209 0.81 7.33 -10.09
N TYR A 210 0.47 6.30 -9.31
CA TYR A 210 1.34 5.81 -8.22
C TYR A 210 2.56 5.02 -8.71
N ALA A 211 2.63 4.63 -9.99
CA ALA A 211 3.84 4.07 -10.61
C ALA A 211 4.80 5.17 -11.07
N ALA A 212 4.31 6.21 -11.76
CA ALA A 212 5.08 7.40 -12.12
C ALA A 212 5.67 8.10 -10.89
N LEU A 213 4.84 8.39 -9.87
CA LEU A 213 5.32 9.00 -8.62
C LEU A 213 6.41 8.19 -7.90
N ARG A 214 6.56 6.88 -8.17
CA ARG A 214 7.70 6.09 -7.69
C ARG A 214 8.93 6.29 -8.57
N ARG A 215 8.81 6.15 -9.90
CA ARG A 215 9.91 6.45 -10.85
C ARG A 215 10.52 7.82 -10.61
N MET A 216 9.68 8.84 -10.45
CA MET A 216 10.09 10.21 -10.16
C MET A 216 10.78 10.33 -8.80
N ALA A 217 10.32 9.60 -7.78
CA ALA A 217 10.94 9.55 -6.46
C ALA A 217 12.30 8.84 -6.48
N ASP A 218 12.42 7.73 -7.20
CA ASP A 218 13.67 7.00 -7.37
C ASP A 218 14.69 7.83 -8.17
N ALA A 219 14.27 8.48 -9.26
CA ALA A 219 15.12 9.31 -10.11
C ALA A 219 15.68 10.59 -9.44
N TRP A 220 14.97 11.14 -8.45
CA TRP A 220 15.42 12.32 -7.68
C TRP A 220 15.98 11.95 -6.28
N GLY A 221 15.88 10.67 -5.89
CA GLY A 221 16.34 10.19 -4.58
C GLY A 221 15.49 10.71 -3.42
N ALA A 222 14.15 10.58 -3.50
CA ALA A 222 13.22 10.92 -2.42
C ALA A 222 13.11 9.79 -1.39
N ASP A 223 13.23 10.14 -0.10
CA ASP A 223 12.91 9.24 1.00
C ASP A 223 11.41 8.94 1.07
N VAL A 224 10.59 9.96 0.80
CA VAL A 224 9.12 9.88 0.88
C VAL A 224 8.39 10.66 -0.21
N ILE A 225 7.20 10.17 -0.55
CA ILE A 225 6.24 10.79 -1.47
C ILE A 225 5.09 11.35 -0.64
N ALA A 226 5.00 12.68 -0.50
CA ALA A 226 3.89 13.33 0.18
C ALA A 226 2.68 13.50 -0.76
N THR A 227 1.46 13.29 -0.25
CA THR A 227 0.22 13.42 -1.03
C THR A 227 -0.86 14.18 -0.25
N GLY A 228 -1.46 15.20 -0.85
CA GLY A 228 -2.45 16.09 -0.23
C GLY A 228 -3.81 15.43 -0.06
N HIS A 229 -3.94 14.53 0.90
CA HIS A 229 -5.22 14.05 1.42
C HIS A 229 -5.47 14.75 2.77
N THR A 230 -6.67 15.30 2.94
CA THR A 230 -7.12 16.14 4.06
C THR A 230 -7.88 15.36 5.13
N ALA A 231 -8.16 15.98 6.27
CA ALA A 231 -9.16 15.51 7.24
C ALA A 231 -10.57 15.39 6.62
N SER A 232 -10.90 16.23 5.63
CA SER A 232 -12.17 16.12 4.90
C SER A 232 -12.19 14.88 3.99
N ASP A 233 -11.08 14.50 3.36
CA ASP A 233 -10.98 13.21 2.66
C ASP A 233 -11.09 12.01 3.61
N GLN A 234 -10.68 12.16 4.89
CA GLN A 234 -10.92 11.17 5.94
C GLN A 234 -12.41 11.06 6.27
N ALA A 235 -13.08 12.18 6.56
CA ALA A 235 -14.52 12.21 6.83
C ALA A 235 -15.33 11.55 5.71
N GLU A 236 -15.05 11.93 4.45
CA GLU A 236 -15.61 11.31 3.26
C GLU A 236 -15.35 9.78 3.21
N THR A 237 -14.11 9.35 3.48
CA THR A 237 -13.71 7.94 3.44
C THR A 237 -14.35 7.10 4.55
N VAL A 238 -14.44 7.63 5.78
CA VAL A 238 -15.02 6.92 6.93
C VAL A 238 -16.52 6.73 6.70
N LEU A 239 -17.25 7.79 6.34
CA LEU A 239 -18.69 7.71 6.08
C LEU A 239 -19.00 6.79 4.88
N MET A 240 -18.22 6.86 3.79
CA MET A 240 -18.34 5.93 2.66
C MET A 240 -18.09 4.46 3.03
N ARG A 241 -17.33 4.17 4.10
CA ARG A 241 -17.09 2.79 4.56
C ARG A 241 -18.14 2.32 5.57
N LEU A 242 -18.60 3.20 6.45
CA LEU A 242 -19.75 2.97 7.33
C LEU A 242 -20.97 2.53 6.51
N LEU A 243 -21.32 3.30 5.47
CA LEU A 243 -22.41 3.03 4.53
C LEU A 243 -22.22 1.74 3.69
N ARG A 244 -21.04 1.13 3.72
CA ARG A 244 -20.73 -0.17 3.07
C ARG A 244 -20.63 -1.32 4.07
N GLY A 245 -21.05 -1.13 5.33
CA GLY A 245 -21.02 -2.17 6.37
C GLY A 245 -19.61 -2.56 6.81
N ALA A 246 -18.63 -1.64 6.72
CA ALA A 246 -17.28 -1.91 7.17
C ALA A 246 -17.20 -1.99 8.71
N GLY A 247 -16.72 -3.12 9.23
CA GLY A 247 -16.38 -3.26 10.65
C GLY A 247 -15.14 -2.42 11.04
N ILE A 248 -14.85 -2.35 12.34
CA ILE A 248 -13.84 -1.43 12.93
C ILE A 248 -12.51 -1.38 12.16
N PRO A 249 -11.82 -2.49 11.80
CA PRO A 249 -10.55 -2.43 11.05
C PRO A 249 -10.67 -1.79 9.65
N GLY A 250 -11.88 -1.76 9.08
CA GLY A 250 -12.21 -1.07 7.85
C GLY A 250 -12.47 0.42 8.05
N LEU A 251 -12.95 0.87 9.20
CA LEU A 251 -13.15 2.29 9.53
C LEU A 251 -11.84 3.06 9.70
N ALA A 252 -10.70 2.36 9.73
CA ALA A 252 -9.32 2.88 9.80
C ALA A 252 -8.85 3.73 8.58
N GLY A 253 -9.79 4.35 7.85
CA GLY A 253 -9.60 5.44 6.91
C GLY A 253 -8.50 5.29 5.85
N ILE A 254 -7.96 6.43 5.48
CA ILE A 254 -6.75 6.64 4.69
C ILE A 254 -5.57 6.63 5.68
N PRO A 255 -4.59 5.72 5.57
CA PRO A 255 -3.48 5.67 6.51
C PRO A 255 -2.49 6.81 6.28
N LEU A 256 -1.93 7.35 7.37
CA LEU A 256 -0.90 8.39 7.37
C LEU A 256 0.31 8.02 6.52
N ARG A 257 0.85 6.81 6.68
CA ARG A 257 1.94 6.25 5.87
C ARG A 257 1.53 4.95 5.19
N ARG A 258 2.06 4.69 4.00
CA ARG A 258 1.99 3.39 3.30
C ARG A 258 3.25 3.23 2.42
N GLY A 259 4.24 2.50 2.93
CA GLY A 259 5.58 2.46 2.32
C GLY A 259 6.23 3.85 2.36
N ARG A 260 6.77 4.31 1.22
CA ARG A 260 7.27 5.70 1.06
C ARG A 260 6.15 6.76 0.97
N ILE A 261 4.87 6.39 0.82
CA ILE A 261 3.79 7.39 0.61
C ILE A 261 3.26 7.90 1.96
N VAL A 262 3.33 9.22 2.19
CA VAL A 262 2.90 9.93 3.40
C VAL A 262 1.76 10.93 3.09
N ARG A 263 0.93 11.26 4.09
CA ARG A 263 -0.19 12.22 3.99
C ARG A 263 -0.16 13.22 5.15
N PRO A 264 0.63 14.30 5.06
CA PRO A 264 0.81 15.22 6.19
C PRO A 264 -0.45 16.02 6.56
N LEU A 265 -1.43 16.14 5.65
CA LEU A 265 -2.63 16.98 5.85
C LEU A 265 -3.84 16.23 6.46
N LEU A 266 -3.70 14.99 6.95
CA LEU A 266 -4.85 14.24 7.48
C LEU A 266 -5.46 14.84 8.76
N ASP A 267 -4.78 15.77 9.43
CA ASP A 267 -5.30 16.55 10.56
C ASP A 267 -5.62 18.02 10.17
N VAL A 268 -5.79 18.30 8.86
CA VAL A 268 -6.11 19.62 8.30
C VAL A 268 -7.36 19.51 7.43
N THR A 269 -8.39 20.31 7.70
CA THR A 269 -9.63 20.34 6.91
C THR A 269 -9.44 21.10 5.60
N ARG A 270 -10.33 20.85 4.62
CA ARG A 270 -10.27 21.57 3.35
C ARG A 270 -10.59 23.07 3.48
N ALA A 271 -11.41 23.46 4.46
CA ALA A 271 -11.69 24.87 4.75
C ALA A 271 -10.45 25.63 5.26
N GLU A 272 -9.61 24.99 6.07
CA GLU A 272 -8.33 25.57 6.52
C GLU A 272 -7.32 25.68 5.37
N VAL A 273 -7.27 24.68 4.49
CA VAL A 273 -6.48 24.71 3.25
C VAL A 273 -6.89 25.90 2.37
N GLU A 274 -8.19 26.06 2.10
CA GLU A 274 -8.69 27.12 1.23
C GLU A 274 -8.45 28.52 1.84
N ARG A 275 -8.66 28.68 3.15
CA ARG A 275 -8.36 29.93 3.86
C ARG A 275 -6.86 30.28 3.83
N GLY A 276 -6.00 29.32 4.20
CA GLY A 276 -4.55 29.52 4.23
C GLY A 276 -3.98 29.90 2.85
N LEU A 277 -4.48 29.26 1.78
CA LEU A 277 -4.09 29.57 0.40
C LEU A 277 -4.55 30.97 -0.05
N ALA A 278 -5.77 31.38 0.29
CA ALA A 278 -6.27 32.73 -0.02
C ALA A 278 -5.40 33.81 0.65
N GLU A 279 -5.17 33.68 1.97
CA GLU A 279 -4.30 34.57 2.75
C GLU A 279 -2.82 34.55 2.31
N ALA A 280 -2.39 33.55 1.53
CA ALA A 280 -1.02 33.43 1.00
C ALA A 280 -0.91 33.85 -0.48
N GLY A 281 -1.98 34.35 -1.09
CA GLY A 281 -1.99 34.75 -2.49
C GLY A 281 -1.82 33.56 -3.44
N PHE A 282 -2.51 32.45 -3.18
CA PHE A 282 -2.60 31.28 -4.06
C PHE A 282 -4.06 31.07 -4.54
N ALA A 283 -4.64 32.10 -5.17
CA ALA A 283 -6.04 32.07 -5.63
C ALA A 283 -6.28 31.09 -6.80
N ASP A 284 -5.37 31.04 -7.77
CA ASP A 284 -5.54 30.34 -9.07
C ASP A 284 -5.37 28.81 -9.03
N VAL A 285 -5.87 28.14 -7.98
CA VAL A 285 -5.80 26.69 -7.85
C VAL A 285 -6.77 25.96 -8.78
N LEU A 286 -6.32 24.86 -9.37
CA LEU A 286 -7.13 24.04 -10.28
C LEU A 286 -8.25 23.32 -9.53
N ARG A 287 -9.48 23.43 -10.04
CA ARG A 287 -10.69 22.76 -9.52
C ARG A 287 -11.27 21.86 -10.62
N ASP A 288 -11.24 20.54 -10.41
CA ASP A 288 -11.81 19.59 -11.37
C ASP A 288 -13.36 19.50 -11.20
N PRO A 289 -14.16 19.82 -12.23
CA PRO A 289 -15.63 19.80 -12.16
C PRO A 289 -16.22 18.40 -11.91
N MET A 290 -15.51 17.31 -12.24
CA MET A 290 -16.02 15.94 -11.99
C MET A 290 -16.23 15.65 -10.49
N ASN A 291 -15.63 16.44 -9.59
CA ASN A 291 -15.87 16.33 -8.15
C ASN A 291 -17.30 16.75 -7.72
N ALA A 292 -18.10 17.35 -8.61
CA ALA A 292 -19.47 17.78 -8.33
C ALA A 292 -20.55 16.77 -8.73
N ASP A 293 -20.24 15.79 -9.61
CA ASP A 293 -21.25 14.92 -10.22
C ASP A 293 -21.96 14.00 -9.20
N PRO A 294 -23.27 14.21 -8.92
CA PRO A 294 -24.00 13.51 -7.86
C PRO A 294 -24.26 12.02 -8.16
N ARG A 295 -23.94 11.51 -9.36
CA ARG A 295 -23.98 10.07 -9.67
C ARG A 295 -22.99 9.30 -8.81
N PHE A 296 -21.85 9.90 -8.49
CA PHE A 296 -20.83 9.28 -7.63
C PHE A 296 -21.19 9.39 -6.15
N LEU A 297 -21.08 8.28 -5.41
CA LEU A 297 -21.34 8.22 -3.97
C LEU A 297 -20.53 9.28 -3.19
N ARG A 298 -19.28 9.53 -3.62
CA ARG A 298 -18.37 10.48 -2.97
C ARG A 298 -18.83 11.93 -3.09
N ALA A 299 -19.43 12.32 -4.22
CA ALA A 299 -20.00 13.65 -4.39
C ALA A 299 -21.24 13.84 -3.49
N ARG A 300 -22.11 12.84 -3.38
CA ARG A 300 -23.27 12.89 -2.45
C ARG A 300 -22.84 13.00 -0.99
N VAL A 301 -21.81 12.24 -0.60
CA VAL A 301 -21.19 12.35 0.74
C VAL A 301 -20.67 13.76 0.99
N ARG A 302 -19.90 14.32 0.04
CA ARG A 302 -19.25 15.64 0.18
C ARG A 302 -20.22 16.82 0.17
N HIS A 303 -21.22 16.80 -0.72
CA HIS A 303 -22.07 17.97 -1.01
C HIS A 303 -23.49 17.89 -0.44
N ARG A 304 -23.95 16.74 0.07
CA ARG A 304 -25.27 16.59 0.70
C ARG A 304 -25.22 16.11 2.14
N TRP A 305 -24.42 15.09 2.46
CA TRP A 305 -24.48 14.44 3.78
C TRP A 305 -23.51 15.03 4.81
N LEU A 306 -22.24 15.29 4.44
CA LEU A 306 -21.29 15.93 5.34
C LEU A 306 -21.65 17.38 5.72
N PRO A 307 -22.30 18.21 4.88
CA PRO A 307 -22.80 19.52 5.30
C PRO A 307 -23.84 19.42 6.43
N ALA A 308 -24.92 18.67 6.23
CA ALA A 308 -25.97 18.48 7.25
C ALA A 308 -25.42 17.89 8.56
N LEU A 309 -24.50 16.92 8.48
CA LEU A 309 -23.86 16.35 9.68
C LEU A 309 -22.88 17.32 10.38
N ARG A 310 -22.48 18.43 9.75
CA ARG A 310 -21.68 19.49 10.37
C ARG A 310 -22.53 20.60 10.99
N GLU A 311 -23.79 20.73 10.61
CA GLU A 311 -24.76 21.59 11.29
C GLU A 311 -25.01 21.05 12.72
N GLU A 312 -25.17 19.72 12.85
CA GLU A 312 -25.24 19.00 14.13
C GLU A 312 -23.90 18.98 14.90
N ASN A 313 -22.77 18.93 14.19
CA ASN A 313 -21.43 18.85 14.80
C ASN A 313 -20.37 19.59 13.96
N PRO A 314 -20.07 20.86 14.26
CA PRO A 314 -19.05 21.64 13.54
C PRO A 314 -17.63 21.01 13.54
N ALA A 315 -17.35 20.11 14.49
CA ALA A 315 -16.07 19.38 14.60
C ALA A 315 -16.09 17.99 13.94
N LEU A 316 -17.13 17.64 13.15
CA LEU A 316 -17.33 16.31 12.55
C LEU A 316 -16.09 15.77 11.82
N ASP A 317 -15.40 16.57 11.01
CA ASP A 317 -14.22 16.13 10.25
C ASP A 317 -13.10 15.64 11.19
N ALA A 318 -12.90 16.33 12.32
CA ALA A 318 -11.92 15.94 13.35
C ALA A 318 -12.39 14.71 14.13
N ALA A 319 -13.68 14.60 14.46
CA ALA A 319 -14.25 13.44 15.13
C ALA A 319 -14.13 12.16 14.28
N LEU A 320 -14.45 12.25 12.97
CA LEU A 320 -14.29 11.12 12.04
C LEU A 320 -12.81 10.78 11.79
N ALA A 321 -11.91 11.76 11.77
CA ALA A 321 -10.47 11.52 11.72
C ALA A 321 -9.94 10.81 12.99
N ALA A 322 -10.45 11.16 14.17
CA ALA A 322 -10.14 10.49 15.43
C ALA A 322 -10.64 9.04 15.45
N VAL A 323 -11.89 8.78 15.01
CA VAL A 323 -12.43 7.43 14.82
C VAL A 323 -11.55 6.61 13.85
N ALA A 324 -11.10 7.20 12.75
CA ALA A 324 -10.20 6.54 11.81
C ALA A 324 -8.81 6.22 12.41
N ARG A 325 -8.33 7.05 13.35
CA ARG A 325 -7.05 6.87 14.05
C ARG A 325 -7.13 5.71 15.05
N ALA A 326 -8.13 5.74 15.95
CA ALA A 326 -8.38 4.65 16.90
C ALA A 326 -8.66 3.32 16.19
N ALA A 327 -9.44 3.34 15.10
CA ALA A 327 -9.68 2.15 14.28
C ALA A 327 -8.42 1.60 13.59
N ALA A 328 -7.43 2.45 13.29
CA ALA A 328 -6.13 2.02 12.78
C ALA A 328 -5.28 1.38 13.88
N GLU A 329 -5.20 1.99 15.06
CA GLU A 329 -4.49 1.45 16.23
C GLU A 329 -5.03 0.06 16.61
N GLN A 330 -6.35 -0.09 16.70
CA GLN A 330 -7.01 -1.38 16.98
C GLN A 330 -6.77 -2.43 15.89
N ARG A 331 -6.73 -2.04 14.60
CA ARG A 331 -6.32 -2.93 13.51
C ARG A 331 -4.85 -3.35 13.65
N ASP A 332 -3.97 -2.43 13.99
CA ASP A 332 -2.52 -2.67 13.97
C ASP A 332 -2.09 -3.55 15.15
N VAL A 333 -2.78 -3.46 16.31
CA VAL A 333 -2.72 -4.46 17.39
C VAL A 333 -3.26 -5.82 16.93
N LEU A 334 -4.39 -5.86 16.21
CA LEU A 334 -4.95 -7.12 15.69
C LEU A 334 -4.03 -7.78 14.65
N ASP A 335 -3.36 -7.00 13.79
CA ASP A 335 -2.31 -7.45 12.86
C ASP A 335 -1.08 -7.96 13.62
N TRP A 336 -0.64 -7.28 14.68
CA TRP A 336 0.48 -7.71 15.53
C TRP A 336 0.23 -9.07 16.19
N ALA A 337 -1.00 -9.33 16.65
CA ALA A 337 -1.40 -10.61 17.22
C ALA A 337 -1.55 -11.68 16.12
N ALA A 338 -2.24 -11.36 15.03
CA ALA A 338 -2.49 -12.28 13.92
C ALA A 338 -1.21 -12.78 13.24
N ARG A 339 -0.15 -11.96 13.18
CA ARG A 339 1.16 -12.34 12.61
C ARG A 339 1.98 -13.30 13.48
N ARG A 340 1.60 -13.49 14.75
CA ARG A 340 2.25 -14.43 15.68
C ARG A 340 1.56 -15.78 15.76
N LEU A 341 0.36 -15.89 15.18
CA LEU A 341 -0.42 -17.11 15.21
C LEU A 341 0.07 -18.07 14.10
N PRO A 342 0.54 -19.29 14.43
CA PRO A 342 0.95 -20.26 13.42
C PRO A 342 -0.25 -20.66 12.56
N LEU A 343 -0.02 -20.89 11.26
CA LEU A 343 -1.07 -21.27 10.29
C LEU A 343 -1.42 -22.77 10.39
N GLU A 344 -1.69 -23.20 11.60
CA GLU A 344 -2.23 -24.52 11.93
C GLU A 344 -3.71 -24.37 12.27
N ALA A 345 -4.54 -25.25 11.73
CA ALA A 345 -5.98 -25.21 11.90
C ALA A 345 -6.42 -25.26 13.37
N ALA A 346 -5.69 -26.01 14.22
CA ALA A 346 -5.96 -26.06 15.66
C ALA A 346 -5.66 -24.72 16.36
N ALA A 347 -4.46 -24.17 16.17
CA ALA A 347 -4.06 -22.88 16.74
C ALA A 347 -4.97 -21.73 16.24
N VAL A 348 -5.27 -21.71 14.93
CA VAL A 348 -6.19 -20.74 14.33
C VAL A 348 -7.59 -20.88 14.90
N ALA A 349 -8.12 -22.10 15.07
CA ALA A 349 -9.45 -22.35 15.62
C ALA A 349 -9.58 -22.02 17.12
N ALA A 350 -8.50 -22.20 17.90
CA ALA A 350 -8.46 -21.93 19.33
C ALA A 350 -8.24 -20.43 19.66
N ALA A 351 -7.62 -19.67 18.76
CA ALA A 351 -7.42 -18.24 18.94
C ALA A 351 -8.74 -17.45 19.02
N PRO A 352 -8.78 -16.29 19.71
CA PRO A 352 -9.93 -15.41 19.71
C PRO A 352 -10.40 -15.11 18.28
N PRO A 353 -11.72 -15.20 17.96
CA PRO A 353 -12.18 -15.26 16.57
C PRO A 353 -11.73 -14.09 15.68
N ALA A 354 -11.52 -12.90 16.23
CA ALA A 354 -10.97 -11.76 15.50
C ALA A 354 -9.51 -12.00 15.04
N VAL A 355 -8.66 -12.55 15.93
CA VAL A 355 -7.25 -12.83 15.67
C VAL A 355 -7.11 -13.96 14.65
N GLY A 356 -7.84 -15.07 14.85
CA GLY A 356 -7.83 -16.21 13.92
C GLY A 356 -8.32 -15.83 12.52
N LYS A 357 -9.42 -15.07 12.42
CA LYS A 357 -9.91 -14.52 11.14
C LYS A 357 -8.92 -13.58 10.48
N ARG A 358 -8.24 -12.71 11.24
CA ARG A 358 -7.25 -11.77 10.69
C ARG A 358 -5.97 -12.49 10.23
N ALA A 359 -5.53 -13.53 10.93
CA ALA A 359 -4.41 -14.37 10.50
C ALA A 359 -4.69 -15.06 9.15
N LEU A 360 -5.87 -15.68 9.02
CA LEU A 360 -6.37 -16.26 7.76
C LEU A 360 -6.44 -15.22 6.63
N GLN A 361 -6.93 -14.00 6.92
CA GLN A 361 -6.99 -12.92 5.93
C GLN A 361 -5.60 -12.46 5.50
N LEU A 362 -4.68 -12.23 6.44
CA LEU A 362 -3.30 -11.80 6.17
C LEU A 362 -2.52 -12.83 5.36
N ALA A 363 -2.69 -14.12 5.66
CA ALA A 363 -2.08 -15.21 4.91
C ALA A 363 -2.62 -15.29 3.46
N ALA A 364 -3.93 -15.14 3.28
CA ALA A 364 -4.52 -15.05 1.94
C ALA A 364 -4.04 -13.81 1.16
N GLU A 365 -4.01 -12.64 1.79
CA GLU A 365 -3.52 -11.38 1.20
C GLU A 365 -2.04 -11.46 0.81
N ALA A 366 -1.21 -12.15 1.61
CA ALA A 366 0.20 -12.42 1.32
C ALA A 366 0.39 -13.39 0.13
N ALA A 367 -0.46 -14.42 0.01
CA ALA A 367 -0.50 -15.33 -1.14
C ALA A 367 -1.07 -14.68 -2.43
N GLY A 368 -1.50 -13.41 -2.37
CA GLY A 368 -1.94 -12.62 -3.52
C GLY A 368 -3.43 -12.28 -3.57
N ALA A 369 -4.23 -12.73 -2.59
CA ALA A 369 -5.67 -12.51 -2.59
C ALA A 369 -6.05 -11.03 -2.58
N ARG A 370 -7.12 -10.68 -3.31
CA ARG A 370 -7.62 -9.30 -3.41
C ARG A 370 -9.12 -9.25 -3.11
N ARG A 371 -9.61 -8.12 -2.59
CA ARG A 371 -11.05 -7.85 -2.37
C ARG A 371 -11.75 -8.95 -1.55
N LEU A 372 -11.13 -9.41 -0.46
CA LEU A 372 -11.75 -10.35 0.47
C LEU A 372 -12.86 -9.66 1.27
N GLY A 373 -14.12 -10.01 0.97
CA GLY A 373 -15.29 -9.58 1.75
C GLY A 373 -15.56 -10.47 2.96
N ARG A 374 -16.50 -10.06 3.82
CA ARG A 374 -16.87 -10.78 5.06
C ARG A 374 -17.19 -12.26 4.81
N ALA A 375 -17.93 -12.57 3.76
CA ALA A 375 -18.28 -13.95 3.41
C ALA A 375 -17.05 -14.85 3.15
N HIS A 376 -15.99 -14.32 2.52
CA HIS A 376 -14.73 -15.04 2.30
C HIS A 376 -13.99 -15.31 3.62
N ILE A 377 -14.01 -14.34 4.55
CA ILE A 377 -13.37 -14.46 5.87
C ILE A 377 -14.12 -15.48 6.74
N GLU A 378 -15.46 -15.50 6.73
CA GLU A 378 -16.25 -16.51 7.42
C GLU A 378 -16.15 -17.91 6.77
N ALA A 379 -15.95 -17.99 5.45
CA ALA A 379 -15.66 -19.25 4.77
C ALA A 379 -14.27 -19.80 5.14
N LEU A 380 -13.24 -18.95 5.22
CA LEU A 380 -11.92 -19.31 5.76
C LEU A 380 -11.99 -19.76 7.22
N TRP A 381 -12.77 -19.08 8.06
CA TRP A 381 -12.97 -19.44 9.45
C TRP A 381 -13.60 -20.83 9.61
N ARG A 382 -14.61 -21.15 8.78
CA ARG A 382 -15.21 -22.49 8.72
C ARG A 382 -14.26 -23.56 8.16
N LEU A 383 -13.37 -23.20 7.23
CA LEU A 383 -12.33 -24.11 6.72
C LEU A 383 -11.32 -24.48 7.82
N ALA A 384 -10.91 -23.53 8.66
CA ALA A 384 -10.01 -23.78 9.79
C ALA A 384 -10.66 -24.66 10.87
N ARG A 385 -11.93 -24.40 11.21
CA ARG A 385 -12.68 -25.08 12.30
C ARG A 385 -13.34 -26.41 11.89
N ARG A 386 -12.98 -27.00 10.75
CA ARG A 386 -13.57 -28.27 10.28
C ARG A 386 -13.16 -29.46 11.17
N PRO A 387 -14.08 -30.34 11.62
CA PRO A 387 -13.74 -31.46 12.51
C PRO A 387 -12.99 -32.58 11.79
N ASP A 388 -13.18 -32.74 10.48
CA ASP A 388 -12.51 -33.74 9.66
C ASP A 388 -11.01 -33.44 9.51
N ALA A 389 -10.13 -34.36 9.89
CA ALA A 389 -8.68 -34.25 9.65
C ALA A 389 -8.26 -34.48 8.18
N GLY A 390 -9.18 -34.27 7.24
CA GLY A 390 -8.99 -34.51 5.80
C GLY A 390 -8.29 -33.37 5.06
N THR A 391 -8.32 -33.47 3.73
CA THR A 391 -7.96 -32.37 2.83
C THR A 391 -9.22 -31.64 2.39
N ALA A 392 -9.29 -30.33 2.61
CA ALA A 392 -10.39 -29.46 2.18
C ALA A 392 -9.83 -28.19 1.54
N SER A 393 -10.52 -27.60 0.56
CA SER A 393 -10.06 -26.36 -0.08
C SER A 393 -11.19 -25.40 -0.41
N LEU A 394 -10.89 -24.11 -0.35
CA LEU A 394 -11.77 -22.99 -0.66
C LEU A 394 -11.14 -22.14 -1.76
N ALA A 395 -11.87 -21.92 -2.85
CA ALA A 395 -11.50 -20.93 -3.86
C ALA A 395 -11.77 -19.51 -3.33
N LEU A 396 -10.85 -18.58 -3.59
CA LEU A 396 -10.93 -17.17 -3.23
C LEU A 396 -10.50 -16.30 -4.42
N PRO A 397 -10.83 -15.00 -4.46
CA PRO A 397 -10.40 -14.12 -5.54
C PRO A 397 -8.85 -13.99 -5.62
N GLY A 398 -8.26 -14.75 -6.55
CA GLY A 398 -6.83 -14.80 -6.85
C GLY A 398 -6.04 -15.94 -6.18
N VAL A 399 -6.61 -16.65 -5.21
CA VAL A 399 -5.91 -17.72 -4.46
C VAL A 399 -6.82 -18.91 -4.15
N ARG A 400 -6.21 -20.06 -3.84
CA ARG A 400 -6.85 -21.21 -3.22
C ARG A 400 -6.35 -21.33 -1.78
N ALA A 401 -7.26 -21.39 -0.82
CA ALA A 401 -6.93 -21.79 0.55
C ALA A 401 -7.12 -23.31 0.68
N VAL A 402 -6.20 -23.99 1.33
CA VAL A 402 -6.20 -25.45 1.52
C VAL A 402 -5.94 -25.76 2.99
N ARG A 403 -6.82 -26.55 3.61
CA ARG A 403 -6.53 -27.26 4.86
C ARG A 403 -6.14 -28.69 4.52
N GLU A 404 -5.06 -29.18 5.10
CA GLU A 404 -4.60 -30.55 4.92
C GLU A 404 -4.09 -31.07 6.26
N TYR A 405 -4.83 -32.02 6.84
CA TYR A 405 -4.68 -32.43 8.24
C TYR A 405 -4.74 -31.20 9.16
N GLY A 406 -3.71 -30.97 9.99
CA GLY A 406 -3.60 -29.78 10.84
C GLY A 406 -3.12 -28.51 10.14
N ALA A 407 -2.59 -28.55 8.91
CA ALA A 407 -1.95 -27.39 8.29
C ALA A 407 -2.91 -26.56 7.41
N LEU A 408 -2.78 -25.23 7.45
CA LEU A 408 -3.44 -24.29 6.55
C LEU A 408 -2.42 -23.69 5.56
N ARG A 409 -2.76 -23.69 4.28
CA ARG A 409 -1.91 -23.21 3.17
C ARG A 409 -2.71 -22.32 2.23
N PHE A 410 -2.02 -21.41 1.57
CA PHE A 410 -2.59 -20.47 0.61
C PHE A 410 -1.70 -20.45 -0.64
N GLU A 411 -2.29 -20.73 -1.79
CA GLU A 411 -1.59 -20.97 -3.06
C GLU A 411 -2.24 -20.07 -4.14
N PRO A 412 -1.48 -19.46 -5.07
CA PRO A 412 -2.07 -18.71 -6.18
C PRO A 412 -3.04 -19.57 -7.01
N ALA A 413 -4.11 -18.96 -7.54
CA ALA A 413 -4.98 -19.65 -8.48
C ALA A 413 -4.18 -20.12 -9.71
N GLY A 414 -4.38 -21.38 -10.12
CA GLY A 414 -3.62 -22.02 -11.22
C GLY A 414 -2.24 -22.59 -10.86
N ALA A 415 -1.75 -22.44 -9.62
CA ALA A 415 -0.41 -22.92 -9.25
C ALA A 415 -0.22 -24.45 -9.41
N ALA A 416 -1.27 -25.25 -9.21
CA ALA A 416 -1.24 -26.70 -9.42
C ALA A 416 -1.18 -27.07 -10.93
N GLU A 417 -1.91 -26.34 -11.77
CA GLU A 417 -1.90 -26.53 -13.23
C GLU A 417 -0.54 -26.15 -13.82
N ALA A 418 0.03 -25.01 -13.40
CA ALA A 418 1.37 -24.59 -13.80
C ALA A 418 2.46 -25.60 -13.39
N ARG A 419 2.38 -26.15 -12.16
CA ARG A 419 3.30 -27.21 -11.70
C ARG A 419 3.15 -28.51 -12.49
N ALA A 420 1.94 -28.87 -12.90
CA ALA A 420 1.70 -30.05 -13.72
C ALA A 420 2.12 -29.86 -15.20
N ALA A 421 2.19 -28.62 -15.68
CA ALA A 421 2.71 -28.27 -17.00
C ALA A 421 4.25 -28.21 -17.05
N ALA A 422 4.93 -28.13 -15.90
CA ALA A 422 6.39 -28.13 -15.83
C ALA A 422 6.97 -29.48 -16.29
N ALA A 423 7.59 -29.48 -17.48
CA ALA A 423 8.12 -30.67 -18.13
C ALA A 423 9.34 -31.23 -17.39
N LEU A 424 9.25 -32.49 -16.95
CA LEU A 424 10.42 -33.25 -16.55
C LEU A 424 11.23 -33.68 -17.80
N ALA A 425 12.55 -33.67 -17.68
CA ALA A 425 13.46 -34.46 -18.48
C ALA A 425 13.75 -35.77 -17.75
N VAL A 426 13.81 -36.87 -18.48
CA VAL A 426 14.16 -38.20 -17.95
C VAL A 426 15.16 -38.84 -18.90
N GLU A 427 16.32 -39.18 -18.38
CA GLU A 427 17.46 -39.72 -19.14
C GLU A 427 17.91 -41.04 -18.53
N GLY A 428 18.35 -41.98 -19.36
CA GLY A 428 18.80 -43.29 -18.93
C GLY A 428 19.07 -44.21 -20.11
N PRO A 429 19.88 -45.27 -19.94
CA PRO A 429 20.30 -46.15 -21.03
C PRO A 429 19.17 -47.09 -21.52
N ASP A 430 18.11 -47.24 -20.74
CA ASP A 430 16.97 -48.12 -21.04
C ASP A 430 15.78 -47.32 -21.65
N GLY A 431 16.06 -46.18 -22.29
CA GLY A 431 15.06 -45.25 -22.85
C GLY A 431 14.56 -45.62 -24.27
N PRO A 432 13.69 -44.81 -24.88
CA PRO A 432 13.19 -43.51 -24.40
C PRO A 432 12.12 -43.63 -23.29
N TYR A 433 11.86 -42.50 -22.62
CA TYR A 433 10.91 -42.40 -21.50
C TYR A 433 9.87 -41.31 -21.75
N ALA A 434 8.61 -41.62 -21.45
CA ALA A 434 7.50 -40.67 -21.45
C ALA A 434 7.17 -40.25 -20.01
N VAL A 435 6.86 -38.96 -19.80
CA VAL A 435 6.40 -38.44 -18.51
C VAL A 435 4.90 -38.21 -18.57
N ARG A 436 4.17 -38.74 -17.59
CA ARG A 436 2.72 -38.49 -17.43
C ARG A 436 2.34 -38.32 -15.97
N ARG A 437 1.13 -37.84 -15.69
CA ARG A 437 0.49 -38.05 -14.38
C ARG A 437 0.32 -39.55 -14.12
N TRP A 438 0.42 -39.98 -12.87
CA TRP A 438 -0.01 -41.33 -12.50
C TRP A 438 -1.52 -41.51 -12.72
N ARG A 439 -1.97 -42.77 -12.75
CA ARG A 439 -3.35 -43.19 -12.96
C ARG A 439 -3.76 -44.18 -11.87
N PRO A 440 -5.01 -44.16 -11.38
CA PRO A 440 -5.52 -45.21 -10.50
C PRO A 440 -5.29 -46.60 -11.11
N GLY A 441 -4.71 -47.52 -10.34
CA GLY A 441 -4.30 -48.84 -10.81
C GLY A 441 -2.82 -48.97 -11.21
N ASP A 442 -2.09 -47.86 -11.42
CA ASP A 442 -0.63 -47.90 -11.67
C ASP A 442 0.10 -48.69 -10.58
N ARG A 443 1.04 -49.56 -10.99
CA ARG A 443 1.92 -50.33 -10.11
C ARG A 443 3.38 -50.05 -10.45
N MET A 444 4.23 -50.01 -9.44
CA MET A 444 5.69 -49.96 -9.63
C MET A 444 6.39 -50.99 -8.74
N ARG A 445 7.65 -51.26 -9.06
CA ARG A 445 8.57 -52.09 -8.27
C ARG A 445 9.62 -51.15 -7.64
N PRO A 446 9.33 -50.43 -6.54
CA PRO A 446 10.21 -49.35 -6.06
C PRO A 446 11.52 -49.91 -5.48
N ALA A 447 12.62 -49.18 -5.63
CA ALA A 447 13.93 -49.63 -5.16
C ALA A 447 13.94 -49.98 -3.66
N ARG A 448 13.22 -49.19 -2.85
CA ARG A 448 13.08 -49.39 -1.39
C ARG A 448 12.44 -50.73 -0.98
N LEU A 449 11.70 -51.40 -1.87
CA LEU A 449 11.05 -52.70 -1.60
C LEU A 449 11.71 -53.88 -2.32
N ARG A 450 12.99 -53.75 -2.69
CA ARG A 450 13.79 -54.79 -3.39
C ARG A 450 13.04 -55.43 -4.57
N GLY A 451 12.36 -54.61 -5.37
CA GLY A 451 11.64 -55.04 -6.58
C GLY A 451 10.23 -55.61 -6.39
N ARG A 452 9.68 -55.70 -5.17
CA ARG A 452 8.28 -56.17 -4.96
C ARG A 452 7.26 -55.20 -5.59
N SER A 453 6.30 -55.73 -6.37
CA SER A 453 5.31 -54.92 -7.13
C SER A 453 4.11 -54.49 -6.28
N ARG A 454 3.89 -53.18 -6.13
CA ARG A 454 2.80 -52.60 -5.33
C ARG A 454 2.08 -51.48 -6.08
N LYS A 455 0.80 -51.22 -5.74
CA LYS A 455 0.05 -50.09 -6.32
C LYS A 455 0.66 -48.78 -5.86
N LEU A 456 0.70 -47.79 -6.75
CA LEU A 456 1.27 -46.47 -6.46
C LEU A 456 0.44 -45.70 -5.43
N SER A 457 -0.88 -45.92 -5.41
CA SER A 457 -1.81 -45.43 -4.38
C SER A 457 -1.32 -45.75 -2.96
N ASP A 458 -0.85 -46.98 -2.76
CA ASP A 458 -0.53 -47.54 -1.45
C ASP A 458 0.87 -47.05 -1.04
N LEU A 459 1.81 -47.00 -1.99
CA LEU A 459 3.13 -46.41 -1.79
C LEU A 459 3.05 -44.93 -1.38
N PHE A 460 2.10 -44.17 -1.96
CA PHE A 460 1.84 -42.80 -1.54
C PHE A 460 1.18 -42.68 -0.15
N ILE A 461 0.42 -43.69 0.30
CA ILE A 461 -0.16 -43.74 1.65
C ILE A 461 0.95 -44.00 2.67
N ASP A 462 1.76 -45.04 2.45
CA ASP A 462 2.87 -45.45 3.33
C ASP A 462 3.91 -44.35 3.48
N ALA A 463 4.31 -43.71 2.38
CA ALA A 463 5.22 -42.56 2.38
C ALA A 463 4.59 -41.25 2.88
N LYS A 464 3.37 -41.31 3.44
CA LYS A 464 2.58 -40.19 3.99
C LYS A 464 2.45 -38.99 3.04
N VAL A 465 2.45 -39.24 1.73
CA VAL A 465 2.46 -38.18 0.71
C VAL A 465 1.13 -37.40 0.78
N PRO A 466 1.16 -36.07 0.92
CA PRO A 466 -0.01 -35.18 0.86
C PRO A 466 -0.97 -35.49 -0.30
N ARG A 467 -2.30 -35.41 -0.10
CA ARG A 467 -3.28 -35.86 -1.11
C ARG A 467 -3.21 -35.03 -2.39
N ARG A 468 -2.87 -33.73 -2.32
CA ARG A 468 -2.58 -32.91 -3.53
C ARG A 468 -1.34 -33.41 -4.28
N LEU A 469 -0.28 -33.76 -3.55
CA LEU A 469 0.97 -34.25 -4.14
C LEU A 469 0.79 -35.63 -4.78
N ARG A 470 -0.18 -36.43 -4.34
CA ARG A 470 -0.65 -37.62 -5.08
C ARG A 470 -1.40 -37.22 -6.35
N ALA A 471 -2.40 -36.34 -6.25
CA ALA A 471 -3.31 -36.04 -7.38
C ALA A 471 -2.58 -35.52 -8.64
N ASP A 472 -1.50 -34.76 -8.44
CA ASP A 472 -0.66 -34.21 -9.52
C ASP A 472 0.66 -34.98 -9.73
N ALA A 473 0.91 -36.09 -9.03
CA ALA A 473 2.18 -36.82 -9.08
C ALA A 473 2.56 -37.27 -10.50
N ARG A 474 3.77 -36.92 -10.92
CA ARG A 474 4.35 -37.34 -12.20
C ARG A 474 5.01 -38.72 -12.07
N VAL A 475 4.90 -39.54 -13.11
CA VAL A 475 5.60 -40.81 -13.28
C VAL A 475 6.37 -40.81 -14.61
N ALA A 476 7.58 -41.34 -14.56
CA ALA A 476 8.38 -41.64 -15.74
C ALA A 476 8.11 -43.08 -16.16
N VAL A 477 7.73 -43.27 -17.41
CA VAL A 477 7.31 -44.54 -18.00
C VAL A 477 8.24 -44.86 -19.17
N ARG A 478 8.83 -46.06 -19.18
CA ARG A 478 9.66 -46.53 -20.29
C ARG A 478 8.78 -46.89 -21.49
N ALA A 479 9.20 -46.48 -22.69
CA ALA A 479 8.38 -46.62 -23.90
C ALA A 479 8.23 -48.07 -24.39
N SER A 480 9.22 -48.93 -24.15
CA SER A 480 9.26 -50.30 -24.67
C SER A 480 8.36 -51.31 -23.93
N ASP A 481 8.13 -51.11 -22.63
CA ASP A 481 7.39 -52.06 -21.78
C ASP A 481 6.29 -51.40 -20.92
N GLY A 482 6.12 -50.08 -21.00
CA GLY A 482 5.17 -49.32 -20.19
C GLY A 482 5.49 -49.32 -18.68
N ALA A 483 6.69 -49.75 -18.27
CA ALA A 483 7.04 -49.83 -16.86
C ALA A 483 7.30 -48.44 -16.25
N ILE A 484 6.76 -48.21 -15.05
CA ILE A 484 7.08 -47.02 -14.24
C ILE A 484 8.49 -47.19 -13.68
N VAL A 485 9.44 -46.45 -14.24
CA VAL A 485 10.87 -46.45 -13.86
C VAL A 485 11.20 -45.44 -12.77
N TRP A 486 10.35 -44.42 -12.57
CA TRP A 486 10.43 -43.46 -11.47
C TRP A 486 9.05 -42.86 -11.18
N ALA A 487 8.77 -42.56 -9.92
CA ALA A 487 7.56 -41.85 -9.51
C ALA A 487 7.88 -40.71 -8.54
N GLU A 488 7.27 -39.55 -8.74
CA GLU A 488 7.42 -38.38 -7.88
C GLU A 488 7.06 -38.73 -6.43
N HIS A 489 7.82 -38.22 -5.45
CA HIS A 489 7.71 -38.55 -4.01
C HIS A 489 8.04 -40.00 -3.59
N ILE A 490 8.17 -40.96 -4.51
CA ILE A 490 8.59 -42.35 -4.20
C ILE A 490 10.05 -42.63 -4.61
N GLY A 491 10.49 -42.07 -5.74
CA GLY A 491 11.83 -42.27 -6.32
C GLY A 491 11.87 -43.34 -7.42
N PRO A 492 13.07 -43.88 -7.74
CA PRO A 492 13.26 -44.83 -8.84
C PRO A 492 12.72 -46.23 -8.53
N ALA A 493 12.42 -46.97 -9.60
CA ALA A 493 12.18 -48.40 -9.57
C ALA A 493 13.48 -49.19 -9.33
N TRP A 494 13.35 -50.41 -8.84
CA TRP A 494 14.46 -51.34 -8.64
C TRP A 494 15.14 -51.66 -9.99
N GLY A 495 16.46 -51.45 -10.06
CA GLY A 495 17.26 -51.62 -11.27
C GLY A 495 17.17 -50.48 -12.30
N ALA A 496 16.30 -49.48 -12.13
CA ALA A 496 16.17 -48.38 -13.08
C ALA A 496 17.31 -47.37 -12.97
N ARG A 497 18.08 -47.19 -14.05
CA ARG A 497 19.23 -46.26 -14.12
C ARG A 497 18.83 -44.92 -14.73
N VAL A 498 17.84 -44.25 -14.12
CA VAL A 498 17.28 -42.99 -14.64
C VAL A 498 17.70 -41.76 -13.83
N ARG A 499 18.06 -40.69 -14.54
CA ARG A 499 18.13 -39.30 -14.02
C ARG A 499 16.80 -38.60 -14.33
N VAL A 500 16.38 -37.72 -13.43
CA VAL A 500 15.14 -36.92 -13.57
C VAL A 500 15.43 -35.49 -13.14
N ALA A 501 15.09 -34.52 -13.99
CA ALA A 501 15.28 -33.09 -13.75
C ALA A 501 14.10 -32.27 -14.28
N GLU A 502 13.87 -31.06 -13.76
CA GLU A 502 12.89 -30.12 -14.33
C GLU A 502 13.56 -29.25 -15.40
N ARG A 503 12.99 -29.24 -16.62
CA ARG A 503 13.53 -28.45 -17.75
C ARG A 503 13.42 -26.96 -17.42
N GLY A 504 14.57 -26.31 -17.27
CA GLY A 504 14.66 -24.89 -16.88
C GLY A 504 15.39 -24.63 -15.56
N SER A 505 15.79 -25.68 -14.82
CA SER A 505 16.82 -25.55 -13.78
C SER A 505 18.21 -25.59 -14.43
N GLU A 506 19.04 -24.57 -14.19
CA GLU A 506 20.38 -24.49 -14.75
C GLU A 506 21.30 -25.59 -14.18
N ALA A 507 21.97 -26.33 -15.07
CA ALA A 507 22.96 -27.34 -14.69
C ALA A 507 24.31 -26.66 -14.44
N GLY A 508 24.69 -26.49 -13.16
CA GLY A 508 25.83 -25.65 -12.75
C GLY A 508 26.80 -26.29 -11.74
N ALA A 509 26.93 -27.61 -11.71
CA ALA A 509 27.94 -28.30 -10.89
C ALA A 509 28.31 -29.67 -11.48
N ASP A 510 29.53 -29.79 -12.03
CA ASP A 510 30.11 -31.08 -12.44
C ASP A 510 30.81 -31.76 -11.24
N PRO A 511 30.38 -32.96 -10.81
CA PRO A 511 31.00 -33.69 -9.70
C PRO A 511 32.30 -34.43 -10.08
N ARG A 512 32.97 -34.10 -11.20
CA ARG A 512 34.15 -34.82 -11.71
C ARG A 512 35.46 -34.02 -11.80
N ARG A 513 35.56 -32.85 -11.17
CA ARG A 513 36.87 -32.20 -11.00
C ARG A 513 37.62 -32.84 -9.82
N PRO A 514 38.76 -33.52 -10.01
CA PRO A 514 39.57 -34.02 -8.90
C PRO A 514 40.12 -32.83 -8.10
N ALA A 515 40.29 -33.02 -6.79
CA ALA A 515 40.99 -32.06 -5.94
C ALA A 515 42.49 -32.16 -6.23
N ASP A 516 43.00 -31.26 -7.06
CA ASP A 516 44.42 -31.19 -7.38
C ASP A 516 45.21 -30.67 -6.17
N GLY A 517 46.37 -31.27 -5.91
CA GLY A 517 47.04 -31.21 -4.62
C GLY A 517 48.46 -30.64 -4.70
N GLY A 518 48.68 -29.51 -4.02
CA GLY A 518 49.98 -28.84 -3.92
C GLY A 518 49.99 -27.46 -4.59
N GLY A 519 50.83 -26.53 -4.16
CA GLY A 519 51.72 -26.61 -2.99
C GLY A 519 52.57 -25.34 -2.81
N ARG A 520 53.03 -25.13 -1.57
CA ARG A 520 54.09 -24.21 -1.11
C ARG A 520 54.62 -23.17 -2.12
N ARG A 521 54.31 -21.89 -1.86
CA ARG A 521 55.32 -20.90 -1.44
C ARG A 521 54.65 -19.75 -0.68
#